data_AF-A0A0R1SEP1-F1
#
_entry.id   AF-A0A0R1SEP1-F1
#
_cell.length_a   1.000
_cell.length_b   1.000
_cell.length_c   1.000
_cell.angle_alpha   90.00
_cell.angle_beta   90.00
_cell.angle_gamma   90.00
#
_symmetry.space_group_name_H-M   'P 1'
#
loop_
_entity.id
_entity.type
_entity.pdbx_description
1 polymer ?
#
loop_
_entity_poly.entity_id
_entity_poly.type
_entity_poly.pdbx_seq_one_letter_code
_entity_poly.pdbx_strand_id
1 'polypeptide(L)'
;MVRITKISAGTLLFILAIILMIKTGFQGFVTALIGNGPVAGAAGTLLAIAYIVTGAIYLFTNRTYSLVPDIISLLILIIGAVFGIINSGFPDTSYLKFWAWLGIIIGAIVLITSIVDLIINPIPEEPEDNEPTRQR
;
A
#
# COMPACT_ATOMS: atom_id res chain seq x y z
N MET A 1 -11.35 15.23 -1.47
CA MET A 1 -10.31 15.08 -0.40
C MET A 1 -9.31 13.96 -0.70
N VAL A 2 -9.76 12.89 -1.36
CA VAL A 2 -8.99 11.67 -1.68
C VAL A 2 -7.63 11.93 -2.32
N ARG A 3 -7.52 12.88 -3.27
CA ARG A 3 -6.24 13.19 -3.93
C ARG A 3 -5.16 13.62 -2.95
N ILE A 4 -5.49 14.47 -1.97
CA ILE A 4 -4.53 14.95 -0.97
C ILE A 4 -4.13 13.79 -0.06
N THR A 5 -5.09 12.96 0.35
CA THR A 5 -4.85 11.77 1.16
C THR A 5 -3.93 10.77 0.47
N LYS A 6 -4.10 10.53 -0.84
CA LYS A 6 -3.22 9.66 -1.63
C LYS A 6 -1.79 10.22 -1.71
N ILE A 7 -1.64 11.51 -1.97
CA ILE A 7 -0.31 12.15 -2.04
C ILE A 7 0.39 12.13 -0.66
N SER A 8 -0.34 12.44 0.41
CA SER A 8 0.22 12.45 1.76
C SER A 8 0.57 11.04 2.23
N ALA A 9 -0.32 10.07 2.04
CA ALA A 9 -0.07 8.67 2.36
C ALA A 9 1.10 8.11 1.54
N GLY A 10 1.17 8.42 0.24
CA GLY A 10 2.26 7.97 -0.61
C GLY A 10 3.62 8.52 -0.15
N THR A 11 3.70 9.83 0.09
CA THR A 11 4.92 10.47 0.59
C THR A 11 5.31 9.93 1.98
N LEU A 12 4.34 9.74 2.87
CA LEU A 12 4.56 9.16 4.19
C LEU A 12 5.12 7.74 4.08
N LEU A 13 4.55 6.89 3.22
CA LEU A 13 5.03 5.52 3.02
C LEU A 13 6.48 5.49 2.50
N PHE A 14 6.88 6.41 1.63
CA PHE A 14 8.28 6.53 1.21
C PHE A 14 9.21 6.88 2.37
N ILE A 15 8.84 7.85 3.22
CA ILE A 15 9.63 8.23 4.39
C ILE A 15 9.74 7.04 5.35
N LEU A 16 8.63 6.37 5.65
CA LEU A 16 8.61 5.19 6.51
C LEU A 16 9.44 4.05 5.93
N ALA A 17 9.43 3.85 4.61
CA ALA A 17 10.26 2.84 3.95
C ALA A 17 11.75 3.10 4.13
N ILE A 18 12.19 4.35 3.99
CA ILE A 18 13.59 4.73 4.20
C ILE A 18 14.00 4.45 5.66
N ILE A 19 13.18 4.89 6.62
CA ILE A 19 13.44 4.63 8.06
C ILE A 19 13.51 3.13 8.33
N LEU A 20 12.59 2.36 7.75
CA LEU A 20 12.54 0.92 7.91
C LEU A 20 13.78 0.24 7.30
N MET A 21 14.20 0.63 6.10
CA MET A 21 15.43 0.10 5.47
C MET A 21 16.69 0.39 6.29
N ILE A 22 16.81 1.58 6.87
CA ILE A 22 17.93 1.92 7.76
C ILE A 22 17.92 1.00 8.98
N LYS A 23 16.75 0.75 9.57
CA LYS A 23 16.62 -0.09 10.76
C LYS A 23 16.86 -1.57 10.49
N THR A 24 16.42 -2.08 9.34
CA THR A 24 16.51 -3.51 9.01
C THR A 24 17.88 -3.88 8.46
N GLY A 25 18.59 -2.92 7.88
CA GLY A 25 19.80 -3.16 7.10
C GLY A 25 19.50 -3.84 5.76
N PHE A 26 20.34 -3.59 4.76
CA PHE A 26 20.20 -4.19 3.43
C PHE A 26 20.91 -5.55 3.30
N GLN A 27 21.92 -5.80 4.15
CA GLN A 27 22.73 -7.02 4.11
C GLN A 27 21.91 -8.29 4.43
N GLY A 28 20.96 -8.21 5.36
CA GLY A 28 20.07 -9.32 5.71
C GLY A 28 19.21 -9.77 4.53
N PHE A 29 18.78 -8.84 3.69
CA PHE A 29 18.07 -9.13 2.45
C PHE A 29 18.96 -9.81 1.41
N VAL A 30 20.16 -9.27 1.16
CA VAL A 30 21.10 -9.85 0.17
C VAL A 30 21.51 -11.26 0.54
N THR A 31 21.83 -11.50 1.82
CA THR A 31 22.25 -12.81 2.32
C THR A 31 21.13 -13.85 2.24
N ALA A 32 19.89 -13.47 2.58
CA ALA A 32 18.72 -14.33 2.40
C ALA A 32 18.42 -14.60 0.92
N LEU A 33 18.59 -13.61 0.04
CA LEU A 33 18.34 -13.75 -1.41
C LEU A 33 19.29 -14.76 -2.07
N ILE A 34 20.55 -14.81 -1.65
CA ILE A 34 21.55 -15.78 -2.13
C ILE A 34 21.49 -17.12 -1.38
N GLY A 35 20.50 -17.33 -0.51
CA GLY A 35 20.28 -18.59 0.21
C GLY A 35 21.21 -18.85 1.40
N ASN A 36 21.99 -17.85 1.84
CA ASN A 36 23.00 -17.99 2.89
C ASN A 36 22.63 -17.27 4.20
N GLY A 37 21.46 -16.64 4.27
CA GLY A 37 21.04 -15.80 5.38
C GLY A 37 19.71 -16.22 6.02
N PRO A 38 19.46 -15.85 7.29
CA PRO A 38 18.18 -16.09 7.94
C PRO A 38 17.04 -15.35 7.20
N VAL A 39 15.95 -16.05 6.90
CA VAL A 39 14.76 -15.49 6.22
C VAL A 39 14.20 -14.27 6.97
N ALA A 40 14.31 -14.26 8.31
CA ALA A 40 13.90 -13.16 9.16
C ALA A 40 14.63 -11.84 8.84
N GLY A 41 15.88 -11.92 8.36
CA GLY A 41 16.68 -10.76 7.94
C GLY A 41 16.16 -10.06 6.68
N ALA A 42 15.40 -10.75 5.82
CA ALA A 42 14.80 -10.18 4.62
C ALA A 42 13.40 -9.58 4.85
N ALA A 43 12.70 -10.00 5.90
CA ALA A 43 11.29 -9.64 6.12
C ALA A 43 11.09 -8.12 6.24
N GLY A 44 12.00 -7.42 6.91
CA GLY A 44 11.94 -5.97 7.05
C GLY A 44 12.16 -5.23 5.73
N THR A 45 13.08 -5.71 4.90
CA THR A 45 13.33 -5.14 3.57
C THR A 45 12.15 -5.40 2.64
N LEU A 46 11.53 -6.58 2.69
CA LEU A 46 10.31 -6.87 1.92
C LEU A 46 9.15 -5.97 2.33
N LEU A 47 8.95 -5.73 3.63
CA LEU A 47 7.95 -4.78 4.12
C LEU A 47 8.25 -3.34 3.64
N ALA A 48 9.52 -2.93 3.64
CA ALA A 48 9.91 -1.62 3.12
C ALA A 48 9.66 -1.50 1.60
N ILE A 49 9.92 -2.56 0.83
CA ILE A 49 9.59 -2.61 -0.61
C ILE A 49 8.07 -2.50 -0.80
N ALA A 50 7.26 -3.18 0.01
CA ALA A 50 5.81 -3.05 -0.05
C ALA A 50 5.36 -1.59 0.17
N TYR A 51 6.01 -0.85 1.08
CA TYR A 51 5.74 0.57 1.29
C TYR A 51 6.12 1.44 0.10
N ILE A 52 7.27 1.18 -0.51
CA ILE A 52 7.74 1.90 -1.71
C ILE A 52 6.75 1.69 -2.87
N VAL A 53 6.39 0.44 -3.15
CA VAL A 53 5.47 0.09 -4.24
C VAL A 53 4.10 0.73 -4.00
N THR A 54 3.57 0.59 -2.79
CA THR A 54 2.29 1.20 -2.41
C THR A 54 2.34 2.72 -2.51
N GLY A 55 3.43 3.34 -2.02
CA GLY A 55 3.62 4.79 -2.09
C GLY A 55 3.68 5.31 -3.53
N ALA A 56 4.33 4.55 -4.42
CA ALA A 56 4.37 4.85 -5.85
C ALA A 56 2.97 4.75 -6.49
N ILE A 57 2.21 3.69 -6.19
CA ILE A 57 0.83 3.54 -6.67
C ILE A 57 0.00 4.75 -6.27
N TYR A 58 -0.01 5.13 -4.99
CA TYR A 58 -0.79 6.28 -4.54
C TYR A 58 -0.38 7.59 -5.20
N LEU A 59 0.92 7.79 -5.47
CA LEU A 59 1.39 8.99 -6.14
C LEU A 59 0.95 9.05 -7.60
N PHE A 60 1.00 7.92 -8.31
CA PHE A 60 0.62 7.84 -9.72
C PHE A 60 -0.89 7.80 -9.95
N THR A 61 -1.67 7.24 -9.02
CA THR A 61 -3.13 7.13 -9.13
C THR A 61 -3.87 8.20 -8.33
N ASN A 62 -3.18 9.29 -7.92
CA ASN A 62 -3.76 10.36 -7.10
C ASN A 62 -4.89 11.15 -7.80
N ARG A 63 -4.98 11.07 -9.13
CA ARG A 63 -6.04 11.71 -9.95
C ARG A 63 -7.11 10.73 -10.40
N THR A 64 -6.97 9.44 -10.07
CA THR A 64 -7.90 8.40 -10.49
C THR A 64 -9.04 8.28 -9.48
N TYR A 65 -10.28 8.35 -9.95
CA TYR A 65 -11.51 8.20 -9.15
C TYR A 65 -11.90 6.73 -8.87
N SER A 66 -11.08 5.78 -9.31
CA SER A 66 -11.29 4.35 -9.06
C SER A 66 -10.82 3.94 -7.67
N LEU A 67 -11.56 3.01 -7.05
CA LEU A 67 -11.16 2.33 -5.81
C LEU A 67 -10.10 1.25 -6.02
N VAL A 68 -9.91 0.79 -7.27
CA VAL A 68 -9.01 -0.33 -7.60
C VAL A 68 -7.57 -0.10 -7.11
N PRO A 69 -6.93 1.06 -7.34
CA PRO A 69 -5.59 1.32 -6.84
C PRO A 69 -5.47 1.24 -5.32
N ASP A 70 -6.53 1.60 -4.59
CA ASP A 70 -6.54 1.64 -3.13
C ASP A 70 -6.70 0.23 -2.55
N ILE A 71 -7.52 -0.60 -3.20
CA ILE A 71 -7.65 -2.02 -2.86
C ILE A 71 -6.33 -2.75 -3.12
N ILE A 72 -5.72 -2.57 -4.29
CA ILE A 72 -4.43 -3.20 -4.63
C ILE A 72 -3.34 -2.77 -3.64
N SER A 73 -3.27 -1.48 -3.35
CA SER A 73 -2.35 -0.91 -2.35
C SER A 73 -2.52 -1.56 -0.98
N LEU A 74 -3.76 -1.71 -0.50
CA LEU A 74 -4.05 -2.36 0.78
C LEU A 74 -3.62 -3.83 0.77
N LEU A 75 -3.85 -4.56 -0.32
CA LEU A 75 -3.44 -5.96 -0.43
C LEU A 75 -1.91 -6.11 -0.39
N ILE A 76 -1.18 -5.25 -1.09
CA ILE A 76 0.30 -5.24 -1.06
C ILE A 76 0.80 -4.99 0.38
N LEU A 77 0.18 -4.03 1.08
CA LEU A 77 0.52 -3.74 2.48
C LEU A 77 0.20 -4.92 3.40
N ILE A 78 -0.92 -5.63 3.21
CA ILE A 78 -1.27 -6.83 3.97
C ILE A 78 -0.24 -7.93 3.73
N ILE A 79 0.16 -8.18 2.47
CA ILE A 79 1.17 -9.20 2.14
C ILE A 79 2.50 -8.84 2.83
N GLY A 80 2.97 -7.60 2.70
CA GLY A 80 4.18 -7.14 3.38
C GLY A 80 4.08 -7.27 4.90
N ALA A 81 2.92 -6.93 5.47
CA ALA A 81 2.65 -7.02 6.90
C ALA A 81 2.63 -8.47 7.40
N VAL A 82 2.09 -9.41 6.62
CA VAL A 82 2.14 -10.85 6.93
C VAL A 82 3.59 -11.33 7.04
N PHE A 83 4.45 -10.96 6.08
CA PHE A 83 5.88 -11.25 6.16
C PHE A 83 6.52 -10.63 7.41
N GLY A 84 6.20 -9.37 7.72
CA GLY A 84 6.70 -8.69 8.92
C GLY A 84 6.24 -9.34 10.23
N ILE A 85 4.98 -9.74 10.34
CA ILE A 85 4.39 -10.31 11.55
C ILE A 85 4.90 -11.72 11.80
N ILE A 86 4.89 -12.60 10.78
CA ILE A 86 5.36 -13.98 10.91
C ILE A 86 6.84 -13.99 11.34
N ASN A 87 7.64 -13.07 10.82
CA ASN A 87 9.05 -12.97 11.16
C ASN A 87 9.34 -12.11 12.39
N SER A 88 8.34 -11.49 13.04
CA SER A 88 8.55 -10.64 14.23
C SER A 88 8.84 -11.42 15.52
N GLY A 89 8.72 -12.74 15.49
CA GLY A 89 9.01 -13.63 16.62
C GLY A 89 10.50 -13.98 16.79
N PHE A 90 11.36 -13.60 15.83
CA PHE A 90 12.79 -13.86 15.91
C PHE A 90 13.50 -12.79 16.77
N PRO A 91 14.65 -13.12 17.40
CA PRO A 91 15.45 -12.15 18.13
C PRO A 91 15.72 -10.89 17.31
N ASP A 92 15.66 -9.73 17.94
CA ASP A 92 15.87 -8.40 17.34
C ASP A 92 14.89 -7.96 16.25
N THR A 93 13.87 -8.75 15.90
CA THR A 93 12.90 -8.42 14.82
C THR A 93 11.54 -7.97 15.32
N SER A 94 11.32 -7.88 16.64
CA SER A 94 10.03 -7.51 17.25
C SER A 94 9.47 -6.17 16.77
N TYR A 95 10.34 -5.26 16.32
CA TYR A 95 9.91 -3.99 15.75
C TYR A 95 9.05 -4.16 14.50
N LEU A 96 9.25 -5.23 13.71
CA LEU A 96 8.51 -5.51 12.48
C LEU A 96 7.00 -5.57 12.70
N LYS A 97 6.57 -6.04 13.87
CA LYS A 97 5.14 -6.10 14.22
C LYS A 97 4.51 -4.71 14.21
N PHE A 98 5.17 -3.72 14.79
CA PHE A 98 4.69 -2.34 14.82
C PHE A 98 4.60 -1.76 13.40
N TRP A 99 5.65 -1.96 12.59
CA TRP A 99 5.66 -1.47 11.22
C TRP A 99 4.58 -2.15 10.39
N ALA A 100 4.46 -3.47 10.43
CA ALA A 100 3.44 -4.21 9.69
C ALA A 100 2.02 -3.66 9.92
N TRP A 101 1.66 -3.40 11.18
CA TRP A 101 0.36 -2.79 11.51
C TRP A 101 0.24 -1.35 11.03
N LEU A 102 1.30 -0.54 11.16
CA LEU A 102 1.31 0.85 10.69
C LEU A 102 0.98 0.95 9.20
N GLY A 103 1.56 0.07 8.37
CA GLY A 103 1.30 0.00 6.94
C GLY A 103 -0.16 -0.31 6.63
N ILE A 104 -0.72 -1.35 7.25
CA ILE A 104 -2.13 -1.72 7.10
C ILE A 104 -3.05 -0.54 7.48
N ILE A 105 -2.78 0.12 8.61
CA ILE A 105 -3.59 1.25 9.07
C ILE A 105 -3.61 2.38 8.04
N ILE A 106 -2.45 2.75 7.48
CA ILE A 106 -2.36 3.78 6.45
C ILE A 106 -3.17 3.37 5.21
N GLY A 107 -3.01 2.13 4.73
CA GLY A 107 -3.78 1.62 3.60
C GLY A 107 -5.29 1.63 3.83
N ALA A 108 -5.72 1.21 5.02
CA ALA A 108 -7.13 1.18 5.41
C ALA A 108 -7.72 2.60 5.44
N ILE A 109 -6.99 3.58 5.99
CA ILE A 109 -7.43 4.99 6.01
C ILE A 109 -7.63 5.52 4.58
N VAL A 110 -6.70 5.23 3.66
CA VAL A 110 -6.83 5.67 2.25
C VAL A 110 -8.03 5.02 1.58
N LEU A 111 -8.24 3.71 1.76
CA LEU A 111 -9.38 3.00 1.20
C LEU A 111 -10.71 3.52 1.75
N ILE A 112 -10.83 3.68 3.07
CA ILE A 112 -12.03 4.22 3.73
C ILE A 112 -12.34 5.63 3.21
N THR A 113 -11.32 6.49 3.10
CA THR A 113 -11.49 7.86 2.58
C THR A 113 -12.04 7.83 1.15
N SER A 114 -11.56 6.90 0.32
CA SER A 114 -11.98 6.76 -1.07
C SER A 114 -13.40 6.20 -1.21
N ILE A 115 -13.79 5.27 -0.34
CA ILE A 115 -15.17 4.77 -0.26
C ILE A 115 -16.14 5.88 0.17
N VAL A 116 -15.78 6.67 1.19
CA VAL A 116 -16.61 7.77 1.68
C VAL A 116 -16.80 8.84 0.60
N ASP A 117 -15.75 9.19 -0.13
CA ASP A 117 -15.82 10.17 -1.23
C ASP A 117 -16.74 9.69 -2.36
N LEU A 118 -16.73 8.39 -2.68
CA LEU A 118 -17.62 7.79 -3.67
C LEU A 118 -19.09 7.82 -3.24
N ILE A 119 -19.38 7.63 -1.94
CA ILE A 119 -20.74 7.69 -1.40
C ILE A 119 -21.27 9.13 -1.42
N ILE A 120 -20.43 10.11 -1.11
CA ILE A 120 -20.82 11.53 -1.04
C ILE A 120 -20.92 12.16 -2.43
N ASN A 121 -20.01 11.81 -3.34
CA ASN A 121 -19.94 12.33 -4.69
C ASN A 121 -20.00 11.17 -5.70
N PRO A 122 -21.19 10.57 -5.92
CA PRO A 122 -21.34 9.47 -6.85
C PRO A 122 -20.94 9.92 -8.26
N ILE A 123 -20.32 9.00 -9.01
CA ILE A 123 -19.97 9.23 -10.41
C ILE A 123 -21.28 9.47 -11.16
N PRO A 124 -21.45 10.61 -11.86
CA PRO A 124 -22.66 10.85 -12.64
C PRO A 124 -22.82 9.72 -13.65
N GLU A 125 -23.98 9.06 -13.62
CA GLU A 125 -24.36 8.09 -14.64
C GLU A 125 -24.31 8.80 -15.99
N GLU A 126 -23.58 8.23 -16.95
CA GLU A 126 -23.63 8.70 -18.33
C GLU A 126 -25.11 8.69 -18.76
N PRO A 127 -25.62 9.74 -19.41
CA PRO A 127 -27.00 9.71 -19.88
C PRO A 127 -27.16 8.49 -20.77
N GLU A 128 -28.09 7.59 -20.40
CA GLU A 128 -28.48 6.48 -21.26
C GLU A 128 -28.72 7.03 -22.66
N ASP A 129 -27.94 6.57 -23.64
CA ASP A 129 -28.18 6.83 -25.05
C ASP A 129 -29.58 6.30 -25.37
N ASN A 130 -30.58 7.19 -25.25
CA ASN A 130 -31.92 6.95 -25.71
C ASN A 130 -31.84 6.60 -27.20
N GLU A 131 -32.29 5.39 -27.51
CA GLU A 131 -32.38 4.80 -28.84
C GLU A 131 -32.71 5.83 -29.92
N PRO A 132 -31.96 5.89 -31.05
CA PRO A 132 -32.47 6.58 -32.22
C PRO A 132 -33.63 5.76 -32.76
N THR A 133 -34.83 6.30 -32.53
CA THR A 133 -36.10 5.88 -33.11
C THR A 133 -35.89 5.67 -34.62
N ARG A 134 -35.93 4.41 -35.08
CA ARG A 134 -36.01 4.12 -36.52
C ARG A 134 -37.38 4.58 -37.03
N GLN A 135 -37.46 5.83 -37.45
CA GLN A 135 -38.49 6.28 -38.39
C GLN A 135 -37.94 6.10 -39.81
N ARG A 136 -38.33 5.01 -40.47
CA ARG A 136 -38.49 4.91 -41.93
C ARG A 136 -39.55 3.88 -42.26
#